data_AF-A0A961B4K5-F1
#
_entry.id   AF-A0A961B4K5-F1
#
_cell.length_a   1.000
_cell.length_b   1.000
_cell.length_c   1.000
_cell.angle_alpha   90.00
_cell.angle_beta   90.00
_cell.angle_gamma   90.00
#
_symmetry.space_group_name_H-M   'P 1'
#
loop_
_entity.id
_entity.type
_entity.pdbx_description
1 polymer ?
#
loop_
_entity_poly.entity_id
_entity_poly.type
_entity_poly.pdbx_seq_one_letter_code
_entity_poly.pdbx_strand_id
1 'polypeptide(L)'
;METPSEDRKSSVWTEFYIEFLGSLIPGLFALILSLMVLGLAFLIFCFSLETGAATVPVPARFDPGLGAYGITGILLVLAYVVGSIFYRQDPKIPDEISARRIYEKSSLEERKRQAVQPRGDRNAPRSGRLARGWANLKREFCRIFDRSFHPPERIRGDDAQFPYFHLHEYLTRRGLSHLAVWVPWRGGDDRTWGYRTKVFINQIKIRLQYLMPHRCREIVRNEAHVRLATSLWYATRWVMQACGIAWSLIGITLAIAVYGMGLTLKLDPFLLMAAVGQILIFGLAWFIKSRIEDFIHYLRVREIVYVLETAHFATLNGLELHREDFDKRLTAALTGD
;
A
#
# COMPACT_ATOMS: atom_id res chain seq x y z
N MET A 1 23.21 24.20 -25.68
CA MET A 1 23.74 22.83 -25.75
C MET A 1 24.39 22.53 -24.41
N GLU A 2 23.60 22.05 -23.46
CA GLU A 2 24.17 21.45 -22.25
C GLU A 2 24.85 20.14 -22.66
N THR A 3 26.04 19.91 -22.14
CA THR A 3 26.80 18.70 -22.49
C THR A 3 26.07 17.48 -21.90
N PRO A 4 25.74 16.45 -22.70
CA PRO A 4 24.94 15.29 -22.26
C PRO A 4 25.54 14.48 -21.09
N SER A 5 26.76 14.80 -20.65
CA SER A 5 27.42 14.19 -19.50
C SER A 5 26.91 14.67 -18.14
N GLU A 6 26.41 15.91 -18.01
CA GLU A 6 25.96 16.43 -16.71
C GLU A 6 24.57 15.92 -16.32
N ASP A 7 23.66 15.82 -17.28
CA ASP A 7 22.31 15.26 -17.09
C ASP A 7 22.34 13.80 -16.61
N ARG A 8 23.28 13.01 -17.12
CA ARG A 8 23.42 11.60 -16.70
C ARG A 8 23.89 11.47 -15.26
N LYS A 9 24.73 12.37 -14.76
CA LYS A 9 25.20 12.33 -13.36
C LYS A 9 24.07 12.71 -12.41
N SER A 10 23.29 13.73 -12.75
CA SER A 10 22.18 14.18 -11.90
C SER A 10 21.06 13.14 -11.78
N SER A 11 20.85 12.31 -12.82
CA SER A 11 19.84 11.24 -12.79
C SER A 11 20.18 10.14 -11.79
N VAL A 12 21.44 9.67 -11.76
CA VAL A 12 21.88 8.58 -10.86
C VAL A 12 21.75 8.98 -9.39
N TRP A 13 22.18 10.19 -9.03
CA TRP A 13 22.05 10.67 -7.65
C TRP A 13 20.59 10.84 -7.23
N THR A 14 19.73 11.29 -8.16
CA THR A 14 18.30 11.43 -7.90
C THR A 14 17.64 10.07 -7.66
N GLU A 15 17.96 9.07 -8.48
CA GLU A 15 17.45 7.70 -8.32
C GLU A 15 17.93 7.09 -7.00
N PHE A 16 19.22 7.21 -6.69
CA PHE A 16 19.77 6.75 -5.42
C PHE A 16 19.08 7.41 -4.22
N TYR A 17 18.88 8.72 -4.24
CA TYR A 17 18.22 9.45 -3.15
C TYR A 17 16.77 9.01 -2.97
N ILE A 18 16.05 8.80 -4.07
CA ILE A 18 14.67 8.30 -4.07
C ILE A 18 14.59 6.91 -3.44
N GLU A 19 15.47 5.99 -3.82
CA GLU A 19 15.49 4.64 -3.27
C GLU A 19 15.93 4.63 -1.80
N PHE A 20 16.94 5.43 -1.46
CA PHE A 20 17.45 5.58 -0.11
C PHE A 20 16.37 6.14 0.83
N LEU A 21 15.73 7.26 0.49
CA LEU A 21 14.63 7.82 1.27
C LEU A 21 13.41 6.91 1.31
N GLY A 22 13.08 6.31 0.16
CA GLY A 22 11.98 5.36 0.02
C GLY A 22 12.08 4.19 0.98
N SER A 23 13.31 3.76 1.27
CA SER A 23 13.60 2.70 2.24
C SER A 23 13.77 3.26 3.67
N LEU A 24 14.52 4.34 3.86
CA LEU A 24 14.84 4.84 5.21
C LEU A 24 13.63 5.39 5.96
N ILE A 25 12.75 6.16 5.30
CA ILE A 25 11.63 6.85 5.96
C ILE A 25 10.62 5.86 6.58
N PRO A 26 10.07 4.87 5.85
CA PRO A 26 9.17 3.87 6.44
C PRO A 26 9.83 3.05 7.55
N GLY A 27 11.13 2.78 7.39
CA GLY A 27 11.93 2.05 8.37
C GLY A 27 12.08 2.80 9.69
N LEU A 28 12.47 4.08 9.64
CA LEU A 28 12.56 4.95 10.82
C LEU A 28 11.19 5.10 11.49
N PHE A 29 10.15 5.33 10.70
CA PHE A 29 8.78 5.43 11.19
C PHE A 29 8.35 4.18 11.96
N ALA A 30 8.55 2.99 11.37
CA ALA A 30 8.20 1.73 12.01
C ALA A 30 9.02 1.48 13.28
N LEU A 31 10.35 1.63 13.19
CA LEU A 31 11.27 1.28 14.26
C LEU A 31 11.11 2.21 15.47
N ILE A 32 11.08 3.53 15.27
CA ILE A 32 10.96 4.51 16.36
C ILE A 32 9.61 4.34 17.07
N LEU A 33 8.50 4.26 16.31
CA LEU A 33 7.17 4.13 16.91
C LEU A 33 6.98 2.77 17.59
N SER A 34 7.48 1.67 17.01
CA SER A 34 7.42 0.37 17.67
C SER A 34 8.25 0.32 18.95
N LEU A 35 9.48 0.87 18.95
CA LEU A 35 10.30 0.95 20.17
C LEU A 35 9.63 1.81 21.25
N MET A 36 9.01 2.93 20.87
CA MET A 36 8.28 3.78 21.80
C MET A 36 7.08 3.03 22.41
N VAL A 37 6.29 2.34 21.61
CA VAL A 37 5.13 1.54 22.06
C VAL A 37 5.56 0.40 22.99
N LEU A 38 6.58 -0.37 22.60
CA LEU A 38 7.07 -1.50 23.39
C LEU A 38 7.77 -1.03 24.67
N GLY A 39 8.52 0.07 24.60
CA GLY A 39 9.15 0.68 25.77
C GLY A 39 8.12 1.16 26.78
N LEU A 40 7.06 1.85 26.34
CA LEU A 40 5.96 2.26 27.22
C LEU A 40 5.24 1.05 27.85
N ALA A 41 4.98 -0.01 27.08
CA ALA A 41 4.37 -1.24 27.61
C ALA A 41 5.27 -1.94 28.64
N PHE A 42 6.58 -1.98 28.38
CA PHE A 42 7.56 -2.54 29.30
C PHE A 42 7.68 -1.73 30.59
N LEU A 43 7.64 -0.39 30.52
CA LEU A 43 7.60 0.47 31.70
C LEU A 43 6.35 0.19 32.54
N ILE A 44 5.17 0.12 31.90
CA ILE A 44 3.91 -0.26 32.57
C ILE A 44 4.06 -1.62 33.28
N PHE A 45 4.68 -2.59 32.60
CA PHE A 45 4.93 -3.91 33.17
C PHE A 45 5.83 -3.83 34.42
N CYS A 46 6.95 -3.12 34.35
CA CYS A 46 7.88 -2.97 35.47
C CYS A 46 7.22 -2.29 36.67
N PHE A 47 6.50 -1.18 36.45
CA PHE A 47 5.79 -0.48 37.51
C PHE A 47 4.68 -1.33 38.14
N SER A 48 4.05 -2.21 37.36
CA SER A 48 3.01 -3.12 37.87
C SER A 48 3.57 -4.23 38.76
N LEU A 49 4.85 -4.61 38.57
CA LEU A 49 5.53 -5.62 39.39
C LEU A 49 6.11 -5.06 40.69
N GLU A 50 6.31 -3.74 40.78
CA GLU A 50 6.87 -3.08 41.96
C GLU A 50 5.81 -2.95 43.06
N THR A 51 5.41 -4.08 43.65
CA THR A 51 4.36 -4.14 44.69
C THR A 51 4.84 -3.78 46.10
N GLY A 52 6.10 -3.39 46.27
CA GLY A 52 6.58 -2.91 47.56
C GLY A 52 8.02 -2.38 47.52
N ALA A 53 8.18 -1.07 47.72
CA ALA A 53 9.27 -0.30 48.35
C ALA A 53 10.76 -0.68 48.13
N ALA A 54 11.10 -1.68 47.34
CA ALA A 54 12.45 -2.00 46.95
C ALA A 54 12.81 -1.09 45.78
N THR A 55 13.26 0.12 46.10
CA THR A 55 13.89 1.03 45.15
C THR A 55 15.09 0.30 44.55
N VAL A 56 14.89 -0.35 43.40
CA VAL A 56 16.03 -0.89 42.63
C VAL A 56 16.80 0.35 42.20
N PRO A 57 18.05 0.53 42.66
CA PRO A 57 18.83 1.69 42.26
C PRO A 57 18.99 1.63 40.75
N VAL A 58 18.31 2.52 40.03
CA VAL A 58 18.54 2.72 38.60
C VAL A 58 20.02 3.07 38.50
N PRO A 59 20.83 2.29 37.75
CA PRO A 59 22.25 2.58 37.63
C PRO A 59 22.39 4.03 37.15
N ALA A 60 23.07 4.86 37.95
CA ALA A 60 23.18 6.30 37.73
C ALA A 60 23.81 6.65 36.37
N ARG A 61 24.46 5.67 35.73
CA ARG A 61 24.94 5.74 34.34
C ARG A 61 24.73 4.39 33.66
N PHE A 62 23.82 4.35 32.71
CA PHE A 62 23.84 3.34 31.66
C PHE A 62 24.84 3.83 30.60
N ASP A 63 26.08 3.30 30.63
CA ASP A 63 27.05 3.52 29.56
C ASP A 63 27.04 2.28 28.65
N PRO A 64 26.32 2.31 27.52
CA PRO A 64 26.23 1.18 26.60
C PRO A 64 27.56 0.87 25.90
N GLY A 65 28.67 1.56 26.22
CA GLY A 65 30.00 1.38 25.63
C GLY A 65 30.13 1.90 24.20
N LEU A 66 29.02 1.96 23.46
CA LEU A 66 28.90 2.54 22.12
C LEU A 66 28.62 4.05 22.10
N GLY A 67 28.25 4.63 23.26
CA GLY A 67 27.72 5.98 23.34
C GLY A 67 26.41 6.19 22.55
N ALA A 68 25.85 7.39 22.62
CA ALA A 68 24.61 7.73 21.92
C ALA A 68 24.76 7.60 20.38
N TYR A 69 25.90 8.03 19.84
CA TYR A 69 26.16 7.96 18.39
C TYR A 69 26.20 6.53 17.85
N GLY A 70 26.78 5.59 18.58
CA GLY A 70 26.80 4.19 18.18
C GLY A 70 25.40 3.58 18.14
N ILE A 71 24.57 3.87 19.14
CA ILE A 71 23.16 3.45 19.15
C ILE A 71 22.40 4.08 17.98
N THR A 72 22.54 5.39 17.74
CA THR A 72 21.90 6.05 16.59
C THR A 72 22.34 5.44 15.26
N GLY A 73 23.63 5.15 15.08
CA GLY A 73 24.15 4.48 13.89
C GLY A 73 23.52 3.10 13.66
N ILE A 74 23.44 2.27 14.71
CA ILE A 74 22.80 0.95 14.65
C ILE A 74 21.31 1.09 14.31
N LEU A 75 20.59 2.02 14.95
CA LEU A 75 19.17 2.25 14.68
C LEU A 75 18.92 2.72 13.24
N LEU A 76 19.81 3.56 12.68
CA LEU A 76 19.72 3.99 11.28
C LEU A 76 19.93 2.83 10.31
N VAL A 77 20.90 1.96 10.56
CA VAL A 77 21.13 0.75 9.74
C VAL A 77 19.92 -0.19 9.83
N LEU A 78 19.42 -0.46 11.03
CA LEU A 78 18.24 -1.31 11.22
C LEU A 78 17.00 -0.71 10.54
N ALA A 79 16.78 0.60 10.67
CA ALA A 79 15.70 1.30 10.00
C ALA A 79 15.82 1.16 8.48
N TYR A 80 17.00 1.38 7.90
CA TYR A 80 17.21 1.20 6.47
C TYR A 80 16.91 -0.24 6.01
N VAL A 81 17.34 -1.26 6.77
CA VAL A 81 17.08 -2.67 6.44
C VAL A 81 15.60 -2.99 6.51
N VAL A 82 14.93 -2.66 7.62
CA VAL A 82 13.49 -2.90 7.81
C VAL A 82 12.68 -2.17 6.74
N GLY A 83 13.02 -0.91 6.47
CA GLY A 83 12.33 -0.13 5.48
C GLY A 83 12.60 -0.59 4.04
N SER A 84 13.79 -1.12 3.74
CA SER A 84 14.07 -1.78 2.45
C SER A 84 13.19 -3.01 2.22
N ILE A 85 12.89 -3.77 3.28
CA ILE A 85 11.95 -4.90 3.20
C ILE A 85 10.55 -4.39 2.82
N PHE A 86 10.08 -3.30 3.46
CA PHE A 86 8.78 -2.71 3.14
C PHE A 86 8.73 -2.08 1.74
N TYR A 87 9.83 -1.43 1.32
CA TYR A 87 9.94 -0.79 0.01
C TYR A 87 9.88 -1.77 -1.16
N ARG A 88 10.31 -3.02 -0.94
CA ARG A 88 10.25 -4.10 -1.94
C ARG A 88 8.94 -4.89 -1.95
N GLN A 89 8.00 -4.62 -1.03
CA GLN A 89 6.71 -5.31 -1.02
C GLN A 89 5.85 -4.89 -2.23
N ASP A 90 5.07 -5.83 -2.77
CA ASP A 90 4.22 -5.57 -3.93
C ASP A 90 3.02 -4.67 -3.54
N PRO A 91 2.71 -3.61 -4.32
CA PRO A 91 1.56 -2.73 -4.07
C PRO A 91 0.18 -3.41 -4.25
N LYS A 92 0.11 -4.67 -4.67
CA LYS A 92 -1.15 -5.37 -4.97
C LYS A 92 -2.20 -5.28 -3.87
N ILE A 93 -1.82 -5.53 -2.61
CA ILE A 93 -2.78 -5.57 -1.50
C ILE A 93 -3.39 -4.18 -1.21
N PRO A 94 -2.59 -3.12 -0.97
CA PRO A 94 -3.16 -1.80 -0.71
C PRO A 94 -3.91 -1.23 -1.93
N ASP A 95 -3.46 -1.54 -3.16
CA ASP A 95 -4.16 -1.17 -4.40
C ASP A 95 -5.54 -1.85 -4.51
N GLU A 96 -5.64 -3.15 -4.23
CA GLU A 96 -6.92 -3.88 -4.21
C GLU A 96 -7.91 -3.29 -3.20
N ILE A 97 -7.45 -3.01 -1.98
CA ILE A 97 -8.28 -2.41 -0.92
C ILE A 97 -8.76 -1.03 -1.35
N SER A 98 -7.87 -0.23 -1.95
CA SER A 98 -8.17 1.12 -2.43
C SER A 98 -9.17 1.10 -3.57
N ALA A 99 -8.94 0.27 -4.60
CA ALA A 99 -9.82 0.09 -5.73
C ALA A 99 -11.23 -0.34 -5.28
N ARG A 100 -11.32 -1.32 -4.38
CA ARG A 100 -12.60 -1.76 -3.82
C ARG A 100 -13.33 -0.64 -3.09
N ARG A 101 -12.62 0.13 -2.24
CA ARG A 101 -13.22 1.25 -1.51
C ARG A 101 -13.74 2.33 -2.46
N ILE A 102 -12.99 2.65 -3.51
CA ILE A 102 -13.39 3.63 -4.54
C ILE A 102 -14.61 3.12 -5.32
N TYR A 103 -14.64 1.84 -5.68
CA TYR A 103 -15.78 1.23 -6.35
C TYR A 103 -17.05 1.24 -5.50
N GLU A 104 -16.94 0.85 -4.22
CA GLU A 104 -18.05 0.82 -3.29
C GLU A 104 -18.66 2.22 -3.06
N LYS A 105 -17.82 3.26 -2.97
CA LYS A 105 -18.25 4.65 -2.77
C LYS A 105 -18.80 5.32 -4.03
N SER A 106 -18.48 4.84 -5.23
CA SER A 106 -18.91 5.44 -6.48
C SER A 106 -20.35 5.11 -6.86
N SER A 107 -20.97 6.04 -7.62
CA SER A 107 -22.29 5.82 -8.23
C SER A 107 -22.26 4.70 -9.28
N LEU A 108 -23.41 4.13 -9.64
CA LEU A 108 -23.49 3.06 -10.64
C LEU A 108 -22.89 3.46 -12.01
N GLU A 109 -23.09 4.71 -12.43
CA GLU A 109 -22.51 5.24 -13.67
C GLU A 109 -21.01 5.48 -13.55
N GLU A 110 -20.53 5.93 -12.39
CA GLU A 110 -19.09 6.04 -12.13
C GLU A 110 -18.39 4.69 -12.08
N ARG A 111 -19.01 3.67 -11.49
CA ARG A 111 -18.47 2.30 -11.42
C ARG A 111 -18.16 1.74 -12.80
N LYS A 112 -19.04 1.98 -13.77
CA LYS A 112 -18.80 1.65 -15.19
C LYS A 112 -17.56 2.39 -15.72
N ARG A 113 -17.26 3.60 -15.25
CA ARG A 113 -16.10 4.38 -15.70
C ARG A 113 -14.80 4.09 -14.93
N GLN A 114 -14.76 3.08 -14.06
CA GLN A 114 -13.55 2.70 -13.31
C GLN A 114 -12.74 1.62 -14.03
N ALA A 115 -11.43 1.59 -13.79
CA ALA A 115 -10.53 0.60 -14.38
C ALA A 115 -10.67 -0.79 -13.72
N VAL A 116 -11.10 -0.81 -12.45
CA VAL A 116 -11.41 -2.03 -11.70
C VAL A 116 -12.92 -2.18 -11.66
N GLN A 117 -13.42 -3.27 -12.23
CA GLN A 117 -14.83 -3.65 -12.22
C GLN A 117 -14.90 -5.15 -11.89
N PRO A 118 -15.97 -5.61 -11.23
CA PRO A 118 -16.19 -7.03 -11.04
C PRO A 118 -16.28 -7.70 -12.42
N ARG A 119 -15.56 -8.80 -12.60
CA ARG A 119 -15.78 -9.65 -13.77
C ARG A 119 -17.21 -10.18 -13.68
N GLY A 120 -17.98 -9.97 -14.75
CA GLY A 120 -19.34 -10.49 -14.91
C GLY A 120 -19.32 -12.01 -15.01
N ASP A 121 -18.99 -12.67 -13.91
CA ASP A 121 -18.78 -14.10 -13.82
C ASP A 121 -20.16 -14.77 -13.79
N ARG A 122 -20.75 -14.97 -14.98
CA ARG A 122 -22.10 -15.57 -15.16
C ARG A 122 -22.22 -16.95 -14.49
N ASN A 123 -21.10 -17.59 -14.15
CA ASN A 123 -21.05 -18.96 -13.63
C ASN A 123 -20.43 -19.09 -12.23
N ALA A 124 -20.24 -17.99 -11.48
CA ALA A 124 -19.72 -18.09 -10.12
C ALA A 124 -20.62 -18.99 -9.25
N PRO A 125 -20.13 -20.14 -8.75
CA PRO A 125 -20.92 -21.01 -7.89
C PRO A 125 -21.32 -20.21 -6.65
N ARG A 126 -22.64 -20.07 -6.41
CA ARG A 126 -23.21 -19.41 -5.23
C ARG A 126 -22.59 -20.03 -3.98
N SER A 127 -21.55 -19.40 -3.45
CA SER A 127 -20.78 -19.92 -2.33
C SER A 127 -21.68 -20.12 -1.13
N GLY A 128 -21.79 -21.37 -0.69
CA GLY A 128 -21.81 -21.75 0.72
C GLY A 128 -22.95 -21.19 1.57
N ARG A 129 -23.91 -22.07 1.83
CA ARG A 129 -25.07 -21.98 2.72
C ARG A 129 -24.83 -21.35 4.12
N LEU A 130 -23.58 -21.30 4.60
CA LEU A 130 -23.15 -20.83 5.93
C LEU A 130 -22.98 -19.31 6.09
N ALA A 131 -22.79 -18.56 4.99
CA ALA A 131 -22.74 -17.09 5.06
C ALA A 131 -24.12 -16.42 5.15
N ARG A 132 -25.22 -17.21 5.12
CA ARG A 132 -26.58 -16.68 5.03
C ARG A 132 -27.08 -16.03 6.32
N GLY A 133 -26.64 -16.46 7.50
CA GLY A 133 -27.10 -15.92 8.79
C GLY A 133 -26.73 -14.45 8.99
N TRP A 134 -25.43 -14.14 8.93
CA TRP A 134 -24.93 -12.76 9.08
C TRP A 134 -25.28 -11.85 7.90
N ALA A 135 -25.34 -12.41 6.68
CA ALA A 135 -25.72 -11.65 5.50
C ALA A 135 -27.22 -11.31 5.45
N ASN A 136 -28.08 -12.04 6.17
CA ASN A 136 -29.51 -11.72 6.30
C ASN A 136 -29.70 -10.63 7.36
N LEU A 137 -29.05 -10.72 8.52
CA LEU A 137 -29.14 -9.66 9.55
C LEU A 137 -28.66 -8.30 9.02
N LYS A 138 -27.55 -8.29 8.27
CA LYS A 138 -27.03 -7.07 7.62
C LYS A 138 -27.95 -6.58 6.50
N ARG A 139 -28.66 -7.48 5.80
CA ARG A 139 -29.64 -7.12 4.76
C ARG A 139 -30.91 -6.53 5.35
N GLU A 140 -31.43 -7.08 6.44
CA GLU A 140 -32.58 -6.53 7.16
C GLU A 140 -32.27 -5.14 7.71
N PHE A 141 -31.07 -4.94 8.28
CA PHE A 141 -30.63 -3.63 8.76
C PHE A 141 -30.46 -2.60 7.62
N CYS A 142 -29.92 -3.01 6.46
CA CYS A 142 -29.83 -2.14 5.28
C CYS A 142 -31.18 -1.86 4.61
N ARG A 143 -32.14 -2.80 4.62
CA ARG A 143 -33.50 -2.60 4.08
C ARG A 143 -34.27 -1.49 4.78
N ILE A 144 -34.01 -1.27 6.07
CA ILE A 144 -34.69 -0.24 6.86
C ILE A 144 -34.19 1.17 6.50
N PHE A 145 -32.95 1.30 6.01
CA PHE A 145 -32.32 2.59 5.76
C PHE A 145 -32.13 2.97 4.29
N ASP A 146 -32.22 2.04 3.33
CA ASP A 146 -32.08 2.39 1.91
C ASP A 146 -32.82 1.42 0.98
N ARG A 147 -33.87 1.90 0.30
CA ARG A 147 -34.80 1.08 -0.52
C ARG A 147 -34.27 0.70 -1.90
N SER A 148 -33.06 1.14 -2.26
CA SER A 148 -32.47 0.94 -3.60
C SER A 148 -31.13 0.18 -3.59
N PHE A 149 -30.73 -0.41 -2.45
CA PHE A 149 -29.40 -0.99 -2.30
C PHE A 149 -29.31 -2.43 -2.85
N HIS A 150 -29.04 -2.57 -4.16
CA HIS A 150 -28.45 -3.80 -4.67
C HIS A 150 -27.02 -3.92 -4.11
N PRO A 151 -26.68 -4.99 -3.37
CA PRO A 151 -25.31 -5.15 -2.89
C PRO A 151 -24.38 -5.19 -4.11
N PRO A 152 -23.39 -4.30 -4.20
CA PRO A 152 -22.48 -4.29 -5.34
C PRO A 152 -21.86 -5.67 -5.51
N GLU A 153 -21.76 -6.12 -6.77
CA GLU A 153 -20.94 -7.29 -7.10
C GLU A 153 -19.54 -7.06 -6.49
N ARG A 154 -19.10 -8.03 -5.69
CA ARG A 154 -17.84 -7.89 -4.96
C ARG A 154 -16.68 -8.06 -5.93
N ILE A 155 -15.85 -7.03 -6.04
CA ILE A 155 -14.53 -7.09 -6.68
C ILE A 155 -13.74 -8.21 -6.01
N ARG A 156 -13.28 -9.19 -6.80
CA ARG A 156 -12.34 -10.23 -6.35
C ARG A 156 -10.92 -9.67 -6.41
N GLY A 157 -10.02 -10.25 -5.62
CA GLY A 157 -8.61 -9.80 -5.62
C GLY A 157 -7.91 -9.94 -6.96
N ASP A 158 -8.42 -10.80 -7.85
CA ASP A 158 -7.91 -10.91 -9.22
C ASP A 158 -8.35 -9.75 -10.12
N ASP A 159 -9.53 -9.18 -9.87
CA ASP A 159 -10.10 -8.09 -10.66
C ASP A 159 -9.32 -6.78 -10.48
N ALA A 160 -8.69 -6.62 -9.30
CA ALA A 160 -7.87 -5.46 -8.96
C ALA A 160 -6.36 -5.66 -9.23
N GLN A 161 -5.96 -6.74 -9.91
CA GLN A 161 -4.56 -6.94 -10.26
C GLN A 161 -4.11 -5.93 -11.33
N PHE A 162 -2.93 -5.36 -11.14
CA PHE A 162 -2.27 -4.50 -12.12
C PHE A 162 -1.57 -5.31 -13.22
N PRO A 163 -1.68 -4.93 -14.51
CA PRO A 163 -2.55 -3.89 -15.06
C PRO A 163 -4.03 -4.27 -15.01
N TYR A 164 -4.93 -3.28 -14.90
CA TYR A 164 -6.36 -3.53 -14.69
C TYR A 164 -7.08 -4.10 -15.93
N PHE A 165 -8.08 -4.96 -15.72
CA PHE A 165 -8.83 -5.60 -16.81
C PHE A 165 -9.58 -4.59 -17.69
N HIS A 166 -10.28 -3.65 -17.08
CA HIS A 166 -11.11 -2.67 -17.79
C HIS A 166 -10.35 -1.39 -18.11
N LEU A 167 -9.01 -1.45 -18.26
CA LEU A 167 -8.18 -0.29 -18.53
C LEU A 167 -8.52 0.36 -19.88
N HIS A 168 -8.74 -0.44 -20.92
CA HIS A 168 -9.13 0.07 -22.24
C HIS A 168 -10.45 0.83 -22.15
N GLU A 169 -11.49 0.23 -21.57
CA GLU A 169 -12.81 0.86 -21.40
C GLU A 169 -12.74 2.10 -20.51
N TYR A 170 -11.91 2.07 -19.46
CA TYR A 170 -11.64 3.22 -18.61
C TYR A 170 -11.11 4.41 -19.42
N LEU A 171 -10.08 4.18 -20.25
CA LEU A 171 -9.48 5.24 -21.08
C LEU A 171 -10.48 5.78 -22.10
N THR A 172 -11.18 4.91 -22.83
CA THR A 172 -12.20 5.32 -23.81
C THR A 172 -13.32 6.13 -23.16
N ARG A 173 -13.86 5.69 -22.02
CA ARG A 173 -14.94 6.39 -21.30
C ARG A 173 -14.50 7.73 -20.70
N ARG A 174 -13.20 7.94 -20.52
CA ARG A 174 -12.60 9.22 -20.09
C ARG A 174 -12.21 10.13 -21.25
N GLY A 175 -12.49 9.74 -22.50
CA GLY A 175 -12.12 10.51 -23.68
C GLY A 175 -10.65 10.38 -24.09
N LEU A 176 -9.92 9.41 -23.51
CA LEU A 176 -8.50 9.13 -23.80
C LEU A 176 -8.38 7.99 -24.81
N SER A 177 -9.18 8.02 -25.87
CA SER A 177 -9.25 6.95 -26.87
C SER A 177 -7.93 6.75 -27.62
N HIS A 178 -7.11 7.80 -27.76
CA HIS A 178 -5.77 7.72 -28.35
C HIS A 178 -4.81 6.86 -27.52
N LEU A 179 -5.00 6.81 -26.20
CA LEU A 179 -4.23 5.94 -25.30
C LEU A 179 -4.76 4.51 -25.29
N ALA A 180 -6.07 4.32 -25.45
CA ALA A 180 -6.69 3.00 -25.46
C ALA A 180 -6.15 2.10 -26.59
N VAL A 181 -5.67 2.70 -27.69
CA VAL A 181 -5.03 1.98 -28.81
C VAL A 181 -3.81 1.17 -28.37
N TRP A 182 -3.14 1.58 -27.29
CA TRP A 182 -1.99 0.89 -26.73
C TRP A 182 -2.35 -0.27 -25.80
N VAL A 183 -3.63 -0.48 -25.48
CA VAL A 183 -4.06 -1.52 -24.55
C VAL A 183 -4.67 -2.68 -25.36
N PRO A 184 -3.94 -3.80 -25.56
CA PRO A 184 -4.39 -4.89 -26.43
C PRO A 184 -5.49 -5.78 -25.82
N TRP A 185 -5.89 -5.53 -24.57
CA TRP A 185 -6.95 -6.29 -23.90
C TRP A 185 -8.19 -5.45 -23.61
N ARG A 186 -9.33 -6.13 -23.53
CA ARG A 186 -10.63 -5.55 -23.18
C ARG A 186 -11.22 -6.31 -22.00
N GLY A 187 -11.81 -5.58 -21.05
CA GLY A 187 -12.36 -6.18 -19.84
C GLY A 187 -13.58 -7.06 -20.11
N GLY A 188 -14.30 -6.83 -21.22
CA GLY A 188 -15.43 -7.66 -21.65
C GLY A 188 -15.07 -8.83 -22.58
N ASP A 189 -13.79 -9.04 -22.92
CA ASP A 189 -13.37 -10.09 -23.86
C ASP A 189 -12.26 -10.98 -23.27
N ASP A 190 -12.68 -12.14 -22.75
CA ASP A 190 -11.84 -13.13 -22.10
C ASP A 190 -10.66 -13.60 -22.98
N ARG A 191 -10.82 -13.60 -24.31
CA ARG A 191 -9.77 -14.05 -25.24
C ARG A 191 -8.55 -13.14 -25.20
N THR A 192 -8.75 -11.87 -24.87
CA THR A 192 -7.68 -10.87 -24.84
C THR A 192 -6.97 -10.77 -23.49
N TRP A 193 -7.47 -11.44 -22.45
CA TRP A 193 -6.92 -11.33 -21.10
C TRP A 193 -5.49 -11.86 -20.97
N GLY A 194 -5.05 -12.77 -21.86
CA GLY A 194 -3.68 -13.28 -21.89
C GLY A 194 -2.63 -12.19 -22.16
N TYR A 195 -3.00 -11.09 -22.84
CA TYR A 195 -2.09 -9.98 -23.13
C TYR A 195 -1.88 -9.05 -21.93
N ARG A 196 -2.76 -9.10 -20.93
CA ARG A 196 -2.71 -8.29 -19.72
C ARG A 196 -1.62 -8.84 -18.78
N THR A 197 -0.40 -8.38 -18.98
CA THR A 197 0.75 -8.77 -18.16
C THR A 197 1.46 -7.55 -17.56
N LYS A 198 2.05 -7.70 -16.36
CA LYS A 198 2.94 -6.69 -15.77
C LYS A 198 4.14 -6.40 -16.68
N VAL A 199 4.61 -7.43 -17.39
CA VAL A 199 5.72 -7.36 -18.35
C VAL A 199 5.41 -6.37 -19.48
N PHE A 200 4.17 -6.32 -19.96
CA PHE A 200 3.77 -5.39 -21.02
C PHE A 200 4.07 -3.92 -20.67
N ILE A 201 3.58 -3.44 -19.52
CA ILE A 201 3.83 -2.06 -19.08
C ILE A 201 5.33 -1.82 -18.83
N ASN A 202 6.03 -2.81 -18.26
CA ASN A 202 7.47 -2.70 -18.02
C ASN A 202 8.27 -2.61 -19.32
N GLN A 203 7.89 -3.34 -20.37
CA GLN A 203 8.54 -3.25 -21.68
C GLN A 203 8.39 -1.85 -22.29
N ILE A 204 7.20 -1.24 -22.20
CA ILE A 204 6.99 0.14 -22.65
C ILE A 204 7.89 1.10 -21.87
N LYS A 205 7.95 0.98 -20.54
CA LYS A 205 8.81 1.83 -19.70
C LYS A 205 10.28 1.74 -20.10
N ILE A 206 10.82 0.53 -20.31
CA ILE A 206 12.22 0.32 -20.70
C ILE A 206 12.51 0.98 -22.05
N ARG A 207 11.63 0.77 -23.04
CA ARG A 207 11.76 1.39 -24.37
C ARG A 207 11.70 2.91 -24.29
N LEU A 208 10.76 3.45 -23.51
CA LEU A 208 10.64 4.89 -23.30
C LEU A 208 11.86 5.48 -22.62
N GLN A 209 12.46 4.79 -21.65
CA GLN A 209 13.67 5.25 -20.98
C GLN A 209 14.84 5.37 -21.95
N TYR A 210 14.91 4.48 -22.95
CA TYR A 210 15.90 4.55 -24.01
C TYR A 210 15.61 5.66 -25.03
N LEU A 211 14.36 5.78 -25.49
CA LEU A 211 13.97 6.71 -26.57
C LEU A 211 13.77 8.15 -26.09
N MET A 212 13.23 8.35 -24.89
CA MET A 212 12.84 9.65 -24.33
C MET A 212 13.16 9.75 -22.83
N PRO A 213 14.44 9.66 -22.41
CA PRO A 213 14.83 9.66 -21.00
C PRO A 213 14.35 10.91 -20.24
N HIS A 214 14.32 12.07 -20.91
CA HIS A 214 13.91 13.35 -20.32
C HIS A 214 12.44 13.36 -19.85
N ARG A 215 11.53 12.68 -20.57
CA ARG A 215 10.11 12.56 -20.16
C ARG A 215 9.88 11.46 -19.13
N CYS A 216 10.75 10.45 -19.10
CA CYS A 216 10.63 9.33 -18.17
C CYS A 216 10.82 9.72 -16.71
N ARG A 217 11.38 10.90 -16.42
CA ARG A 217 11.52 11.43 -15.05
C ARG A 217 10.19 11.47 -14.30
N GLU A 218 9.10 11.81 -14.98
CA GLU A 218 7.76 11.85 -14.36
C GLU A 218 7.21 10.45 -14.06
N ILE A 219 7.51 9.47 -14.92
CA ILE A 219 7.15 8.06 -14.71
C ILE A 219 7.91 7.52 -13.48
N VAL A 220 9.23 7.72 -13.43
CA VAL A 220 10.08 7.28 -12.31
C VAL A 220 9.62 7.94 -11.00
N ARG A 221 9.32 9.24 -11.01
CA ARG A 221 8.81 9.95 -9.84
C ARG A 221 7.47 9.41 -9.35
N ASN A 222 6.54 9.11 -10.25
CA ASN A 222 5.24 8.54 -9.86
C ASN A 222 5.39 7.12 -9.32
N GLU A 223 6.25 6.30 -9.92
CA GLU A 223 6.56 4.97 -9.41
C GLU A 223 7.19 5.04 -8.01
N ALA A 224 8.11 5.98 -7.78
CA ALA A 224 8.67 6.23 -6.46
C ALA A 224 7.60 6.60 -5.42
N HIS A 225 6.65 7.46 -5.77
CA HIS A 225 5.52 7.78 -4.89
C HIS A 225 4.64 6.57 -4.58
N VAL A 226 4.38 5.71 -5.58
CA VAL A 226 3.64 4.45 -5.38
C VAL A 226 4.37 3.54 -4.40
N ARG A 227 5.69 3.34 -4.59
CA ARG A 227 6.51 2.49 -3.71
C ARG A 227 6.59 3.05 -2.29
N LEU A 228 6.81 4.37 -2.15
CA LEU A 228 6.83 5.03 -0.83
C LEU A 228 5.48 4.88 -0.12
N ALA A 229 4.36 5.15 -0.80
CA ALA A 229 3.03 4.98 -0.21
C ALA A 229 2.77 3.54 0.22
N THR A 230 3.16 2.57 -0.62
CA THR A 230 3.05 1.14 -0.32
C THR A 230 3.86 0.75 0.92
N SER A 231 5.13 1.14 0.97
CA SER A 231 6.02 0.83 2.09
C SER A 231 5.53 1.45 3.41
N LEU A 232 4.99 2.67 3.37
CA LEU A 232 4.39 3.32 4.54
C LEU A 232 3.09 2.62 4.98
N TRP A 233 2.31 2.07 4.05
CA TRP A 233 1.15 1.23 4.39
C TRP A 233 1.56 -0.04 5.14
N TYR A 234 2.64 -0.70 4.73
CA TYR A 234 3.17 -1.86 5.47
C TYR A 234 3.76 -1.46 6.82
N ALA A 235 4.50 -0.35 6.89
CA ALA A 235 5.07 0.18 8.13
C ALA A 235 3.97 0.54 9.15
N THR A 236 2.89 1.20 8.72
CA THR A 236 1.73 1.49 9.60
C THR A 236 1.04 0.22 10.09
N ARG A 237 0.88 -0.79 9.24
CA ARG A 237 0.35 -2.10 9.65
C ARG A 237 1.25 -2.77 10.70
N TRP A 238 2.57 -2.68 10.55
CA TRP A 238 3.53 -3.19 11.53
C TRP A 238 3.41 -2.46 12.88
N VAL A 239 3.36 -1.12 12.86
CA VAL A 239 3.16 -0.31 14.08
C VAL A 239 1.85 -0.68 14.78
N MET A 240 0.76 -0.86 14.03
CA MET A 240 -0.51 -1.32 14.60
C MET A 240 -0.41 -2.70 15.25
N GLN A 241 0.35 -3.64 14.66
CA GLN A 241 0.61 -4.95 15.26
C GLN A 241 1.42 -4.83 16.55
N ALA A 242 2.45 -3.96 16.57
CA ALA A 242 3.22 -3.67 17.78
C ALA A 242 2.33 -3.09 18.89
N CYS A 243 1.40 -2.19 18.57
CA CYS A 243 0.38 -1.71 19.52
C CYS A 243 -0.50 -2.86 20.03
N GLY A 244 -0.97 -3.76 19.17
CA GLY A 244 -1.78 -4.91 19.58
C GLY A 244 -1.04 -5.86 20.55
N ILE A 245 0.24 -6.09 20.31
CA ILE A 245 1.12 -6.85 21.21
C ILE A 245 1.29 -6.11 22.55
N ALA A 246 1.58 -4.82 22.51
CA ALA A 246 1.73 -3.98 23.70
C ALA A 246 0.45 -3.97 24.57
N TRP A 247 -0.72 -3.81 23.97
CA TRP A 247 -2.00 -3.89 24.67
C TRP A 247 -2.25 -5.26 25.30
N SER A 248 -1.82 -6.33 24.62
CA SER A 248 -1.94 -7.70 25.13
C SER A 248 -1.02 -7.91 26.34
N LEU A 249 0.21 -7.40 26.30
CA LEU A 249 1.13 -7.43 27.45
C LEU A 249 0.57 -6.65 28.65
N ILE A 250 0.04 -5.44 28.42
CA ILE A 250 -0.60 -4.64 29.46
C ILE A 250 -1.80 -5.39 30.06
N GLY A 251 -2.65 -5.98 29.21
CA GLY A 251 -3.83 -6.74 29.66
C GLY A 251 -3.46 -7.96 30.50
N ILE A 252 -2.43 -8.72 30.10
CA ILE A 252 -1.92 -9.86 30.87
C ILE A 252 -1.37 -9.39 32.23
N THR A 253 -0.58 -8.32 32.22
CA THR A 253 -0.01 -7.74 33.44
C THR A 253 -1.09 -7.31 34.43
N LEU A 254 -2.12 -6.63 33.92
CA LEU A 254 -3.26 -6.18 34.69
C LEU A 254 -4.02 -7.37 35.28
N ALA A 255 -4.23 -8.43 34.49
CA ALA A 255 -4.88 -9.64 34.96
C ALA A 255 -4.07 -10.34 36.08
N ILE A 256 -2.75 -10.44 35.94
CA ILE A 256 -1.87 -11.01 36.97
C ILE A 256 -1.94 -10.17 38.26
N ALA A 257 -1.87 -8.84 38.15
CA ALA A 257 -1.94 -7.95 39.31
C ALA A 257 -3.28 -8.07 40.07
N VAL A 258 -4.39 -8.09 39.34
CA VAL A 258 -5.74 -8.17 39.94
C VAL A 258 -6.02 -9.55 40.52
N TYR A 259 -5.83 -10.62 39.73
CA TYR A 259 -6.21 -11.98 40.14
C TYR A 259 -5.14 -12.69 40.96
N GLY A 260 -3.86 -12.45 40.67
CA GLY A 260 -2.75 -13.15 41.33
C GLY A 260 -2.37 -12.53 42.67
N MET A 261 -2.42 -11.20 42.79
CA MET A 261 -1.92 -10.48 43.97
C MET A 261 -3.03 -9.80 44.79
N GLY A 262 -4.28 -9.82 44.32
CA GLY A 262 -5.40 -9.14 44.98
C GLY A 262 -5.20 -7.62 45.08
N LEU A 263 -4.41 -7.02 44.17
CA LEU A 263 -4.09 -5.60 44.24
C LEU A 263 -5.33 -4.76 43.96
N THR A 264 -5.56 -3.74 44.80
CA THR A 264 -6.51 -2.68 44.48
C THR A 264 -5.89 -1.75 43.44
N LEU A 265 -6.52 -1.67 42.26
CA LEU A 265 -6.05 -0.84 41.16
C LEU A 265 -6.17 0.65 41.52
N LYS A 266 -5.06 1.24 41.97
CA LYS A 266 -4.90 2.69 41.96
C LYS A 266 -4.45 3.10 40.56
N LEU A 267 -5.30 3.84 39.85
CA LEU A 267 -4.97 4.39 38.53
C LEU A 267 -3.86 5.44 38.69
N ASP A 268 -2.62 5.03 38.46
CA ASP A 268 -1.48 5.93 38.39
C ASP A 268 -1.62 6.84 37.13
N PRO A 269 -1.52 8.17 37.27
CA PRO A 269 -1.49 9.09 36.13
C PRO A 269 -0.47 8.70 35.04
N PHE A 270 0.66 8.09 35.41
CA PHE A 270 1.68 7.64 34.46
C PHE A 270 1.18 6.48 33.59
N LEU A 271 0.50 5.49 34.19
CA LEU A 271 -0.14 4.39 33.46
C LEU A 271 -1.19 4.91 32.48
N LEU A 272 -1.99 5.88 32.92
CA LEU A 272 -3.00 6.52 32.07
C LEU A 272 -2.34 7.26 30.90
N MET A 273 -1.28 8.03 31.15
CA MET A 273 -0.56 8.75 30.10
C MET A 273 0.07 7.80 29.08
N ALA A 274 0.69 6.70 29.53
CA ALA A 274 1.29 5.70 28.66
C ALA A 274 0.22 4.98 27.82
N ALA A 275 -0.94 4.64 28.41
CA ALA A 275 -2.08 4.09 27.70
C ALA A 275 -2.61 5.06 26.62
N VAL A 276 -2.82 6.33 26.98
CA VAL A 276 -3.25 7.38 26.04
C VAL A 276 -2.24 7.52 24.90
N GLY A 277 -0.94 7.52 25.19
CA GLY A 277 0.12 7.55 24.18
C GLY A 277 -0.01 6.41 23.17
N GLN A 278 -0.27 5.18 23.61
CA GLN A 278 -0.48 4.04 22.71
C GLN A 278 -1.74 4.17 21.85
N ILE A 279 -2.84 4.69 22.40
CA ILE A 279 -4.07 4.97 21.64
C ILE A 279 -3.77 6.00 20.54
N LEU A 280 -3.03 7.07 20.86
CA LEU A 280 -2.67 8.11 19.89
C LEU A 280 -1.78 7.55 18.77
N ILE A 281 -0.77 6.74 19.10
CA ILE A 281 0.11 6.11 18.08
C ILE A 281 -0.69 5.17 17.19
N PHE A 282 -1.57 4.33 17.76
CA PHE A 282 -2.45 3.46 17.00
C PHE A 282 -3.40 4.25 16.09
N GLY A 283 -4.02 5.31 16.62
CA GLY A 283 -4.90 6.21 15.88
C GLY A 283 -4.19 6.90 14.72
N LEU A 284 -2.96 7.37 14.93
CA LEU A 284 -2.13 7.97 13.89
C LEU A 284 -1.77 6.95 12.80
N ALA A 285 -1.31 5.75 13.17
CA ALA A 285 -0.99 4.69 12.22
C ALA A 285 -2.22 4.27 11.40
N TRP A 286 -3.38 4.13 12.07
CA TRP A 286 -4.66 3.86 11.44
C TRP A 286 -5.07 4.97 10.46
N PHE A 287 -4.91 6.24 10.85
CA PHE A 287 -5.22 7.39 10.01
C PHE A 287 -4.35 7.40 8.74
N ILE A 288 -3.03 7.28 8.88
CA ILE A 288 -2.10 7.26 7.74
C ILE A 288 -2.46 6.09 6.80
N LYS A 289 -2.66 4.89 7.34
CA LYS A 289 -3.06 3.71 6.57
C LYS A 289 -4.36 3.97 5.79
N SER A 290 -5.36 4.53 6.46
CA SER A 290 -6.67 4.84 5.86
C SER A 290 -6.54 5.86 4.73
N ARG A 291 -5.70 6.89 4.89
CA ARG A 291 -5.43 7.89 3.86
C ARG A 291 -4.72 7.29 2.65
N ILE A 292 -3.72 6.44 2.86
CA ILE A 292 -3.03 5.75 1.74
C ILE A 292 -4.03 4.90 0.94
N GLU A 293 -4.91 4.18 1.62
CA GLU A 293 -5.97 3.38 0.99
C GLU A 293 -6.97 4.22 0.20
N ASP A 294 -7.11 5.52 0.47
CA ASP A 294 -8.01 6.38 -0.32
C ASP A 294 -7.39 6.83 -1.65
N PHE A 295 -6.06 6.86 -1.78
CA PHE A 295 -5.39 7.43 -2.96
C PHE A 295 -4.45 6.50 -3.75
N ILE A 296 -3.97 5.39 -3.19
CA ILE A 296 -2.94 4.57 -3.84
C ILE A 296 -3.39 4.03 -5.21
N HIS A 297 -4.67 3.65 -5.34
CA HIS A 297 -5.21 3.20 -6.62
C HIS A 297 -5.13 4.29 -7.71
N TYR A 298 -5.43 5.55 -7.34
CA TYR A 298 -5.30 6.67 -8.26
C TYR A 298 -3.84 6.90 -8.69
N LEU A 299 -2.87 6.71 -7.80
CA LEU A 299 -1.44 6.80 -8.16
C LEU A 299 -1.06 5.74 -9.20
N ARG A 300 -1.56 4.51 -9.05
CA ARG A 300 -1.30 3.39 -9.97
C ARG A 300 -1.96 3.59 -11.34
N VAL A 301 -3.20 4.08 -11.37
CA VAL A 301 -3.88 4.44 -12.63
C VAL A 301 -3.11 5.55 -13.33
N ARG A 302 -2.71 6.59 -12.59
CA ARG A 302 -1.94 7.72 -13.12
C ARG A 302 -0.58 7.29 -13.67
N GLU A 303 0.10 6.35 -13.01
CA GLU A 303 1.33 5.74 -13.49
C GLU A 303 1.15 5.13 -14.89
N ILE A 304 0.10 4.32 -15.09
CA ILE A 304 -0.19 3.73 -16.41
C ILE A 304 -0.49 4.82 -17.44
N VAL A 305 -1.35 5.78 -17.10
CA VAL A 305 -1.72 6.88 -18.01
C VAL A 305 -0.48 7.64 -18.46
N TYR A 306 0.45 7.98 -17.56
CA TYR A 306 1.69 8.67 -17.96
C TYR A 306 2.60 7.82 -18.85
N VAL A 307 2.69 6.51 -18.60
CA VAL A 307 3.45 5.59 -19.47
C VAL A 307 2.83 5.58 -20.88
N LEU A 308 1.52 5.44 -20.98
CA LEU A 308 0.82 5.40 -22.27
C LEU A 308 0.86 6.74 -23.01
N GLU A 309 0.70 7.85 -22.30
CA GLU A 309 0.77 9.20 -22.87
C GLU A 309 2.18 9.49 -23.42
N THR A 310 3.23 9.12 -22.67
CA THR A 310 4.61 9.25 -23.13
C THR A 310 4.89 8.37 -24.36
N ALA A 311 4.31 7.16 -24.40
CA ALA A 311 4.39 6.29 -25.57
C ALA A 311 3.71 6.88 -26.81
N HIS A 312 2.54 7.48 -26.62
CA HIS A 312 1.85 8.19 -27.69
C HIS A 312 2.68 9.37 -28.21
N PHE A 313 3.23 10.20 -27.33
CA PHE A 313 4.11 11.30 -27.73
C PHE A 313 5.36 10.83 -28.48
N ALA A 314 6.00 9.75 -28.03
CA ALA A 314 7.15 9.18 -28.74
C ALA A 314 6.78 8.84 -30.20
N THR A 315 5.62 8.22 -30.39
CA THR A 315 5.12 7.83 -31.72
C THR A 315 4.80 9.04 -32.59
N LEU A 316 4.20 10.10 -32.02
CA LEU A 316 3.95 11.35 -32.75
C LEU A 316 5.24 12.04 -33.23
N ASN A 317 6.37 11.80 -32.55
CA ASN A 317 7.68 12.29 -32.94
C ASN A 317 8.42 11.34 -33.90
N GLY A 318 7.73 10.33 -34.47
CA GLY A 318 8.33 9.37 -35.39
C GLY A 318 9.23 8.32 -34.73
N LEU A 319 9.22 8.21 -33.40
CA LEU A 319 9.96 7.16 -32.69
C LEU A 319 9.11 5.89 -32.67
N GLU A 320 9.53 4.89 -33.44
CA GLU A 320 8.85 3.60 -33.49
C GLU A 320 9.05 2.83 -32.18
N LEU A 321 8.03 2.83 -31.34
CA LEU A 321 7.91 1.89 -30.23
C LEU A 321 7.44 0.55 -30.79
N HIS A 322 8.32 -0.22 -31.47
CA HIS A 322 8.05 -1.49 -32.18
C HIS A 322 6.72 -2.15 -31.78
N ARG A 323 5.65 -1.68 -32.44
CA ARG A 323 4.29 -2.09 -32.13
C ARG A 323 4.05 -3.52 -32.60
N GLU A 324 4.78 -3.91 -33.64
CA GLU A 324 4.75 -5.22 -34.27
C GLU A 324 5.07 -6.38 -33.32
N ASP A 325 5.85 -6.18 -32.26
CA ASP A 325 6.06 -7.24 -31.25
C ASP A 325 4.78 -7.54 -30.46
N PHE A 326 3.89 -6.54 -30.35
CA PHE A 326 2.58 -6.69 -29.71
C PHE A 326 1.55 -7.20 -30.72
N ASP A 327 1.54 -6.65 -31.94
CA ASP A 327 0.60 -7.05 -32.98
C ASP A 327 0.87 -8.48 -33.47
N LYS A 328 2.12 -8.92 -33.65
CA LYS A 328 2.43 -10.32 -34.03
C LYS A 328 1.87 -11.34 -33.03
N ARG A 329 1.90 -11.01 -31.73
CA ARG A 329 1.29 -11.86 -30.68
C ARG A 329 -0.23 -11.82 -30.75
N LEU A 330 -0.80 -10.65 -31.03
CA LEU A 330 -2.24 -10.47 -31.20
C LEU A 330 -2.76 -11.25 -32.40
N THR A 331 -2.08 -11.12 -33.55
CA THR A 331 -2.41 -11.81 -34.79
C THR A 331 -2.24 -13.33 -34.62
N ALA A 332 -1.13 -13.79 -34.06
CA ALA A 332 -0.90 -15.23 -33.83
C ALA A 332 -1.99 -15.87 -32.93
N ALA A 333 -2.38 -15.23 -31.82
CA ALA A 333 -3.43 -15.82 -30.98
C ALA A 333 -4.85 -15.62 -31.54
N LEU A 334 -5.08 -14.68 -32.46
CA LEU A 334 -6.32 -14.58 -33.22
C LEU A 334 -6.39 -15.59 -34.37
N THR A 335 -5.25 -15.97 -34.96
CA THR A 335 -5.17 -16.99 -36.02
C THR A 335 -5.13 -18.41 -35.47
N GLY A 336 -4.81 -18.59 -34.18
CA GLY A 336 -4.81 -19.89 -33.51
C GLY A 336 -3.61 -20.77 -33.87
N ASP A 337 -2.51 -20.15 -34.31
CA ASP A 337 -1.24 -20.82 -34.66
C ASP A 337 -0.36 -21.12 -33.44
#